data_AF-A0A536PKW7-F1
#
_entry.id   AF-A0A536PKW7-F1
#
_cell.length_a   1.000
_cell.length_b   1.000
_cell.length_c   1.000
_cell.angle_alpha   90.00
_cell.angle_beta   90.00
_cell.angle_gamma   90.00
#
_symmetry.space_group_name_H-M   'P 1'
#
loop_
_entity.id
_entity.type
_entity.pdbx_description
1 polymer ?
#
loop_
_entity_poly.entity_id
_entity_poly.type
_entity_poly.pdbx_seq_one_letter_code
_entity_poly.pdbx_strand_id
1 'polypeptide(L)' 'MIDEAVAATCRAHADLVRDAARARPKAWGALAAHGIVAFRERAGRPPSDAERRAIWAGLWRAVEAARQSPTQP' A
#
# COMPACT_ATOMS: atom_id res chain seq x y z
N MET A 1 -12.56 -0.97 -7.04
CA MET A 1 -11.29 -1.27 -7.73
C MET A 1 -10.06 -0.69 -7.02
N ILE A 2 -9.86 0.63 -6.92
CA ILE A 2 -8.67 1.20 -6.23
C ILE A 2 -8.66 0.81 -4.75
N ASP A 3 -9.77 1.05 -4.05
CA ASP A 3 -9.87 0.72 -2.62
C ASP A 3 -9.69 -0.79 -2.36
N GLU A 4 -10.20 -1.64 -3.26
CA GLU A 4 -10.01 -3.09 -3.19
C GLU A 4 -8.55 -3.50 -3.43
N ALA A 5 -7.85 -2.86 -4.38
CA ALA A 5 -6.44 -3.09 -4.62
C ALA A 5 -5.60 -2.66 -3.41
N VAL A 6 -5.89 -1.49 -2.82
CA VAL A 6 -5.25 -1.01 -1.59
C VAL A 6 -5.49 -1.99 -0.45
N ALA A 7 -6.75 -2.35 -0.18
CA ALA A 7 -7.12 -3.25 0.91
C ALA A 7 -6.51 -4.65 0.74
N ALA A 8 -6.50 -5.18 -0.48
CA ALA A 8 -5.86 -6.46 -0.77
C ALA A 8 -4.34 -6.40 -0.56
N THR A 9 -3.69 -5.32 -1.02
CA THR A 9 -2.25 -5.11 -0.83
C THR A 9 -1.89 -5.02 0.65
N CYS A 10 -2.63 -4.24 1.44
CA CYS A 10 -2.39 -4.12 2.88
C CYS A 10 -2.55 -5.46 3.61
N ARG A 11 -3.52 -6.29 3.22
CA ARG A 11 -3.70 -7.64 3.81
C ARG A 11 -2.57 -8.60 3.43
N ALA A 12 -2.19 -8.63 2.14
CA ALA A 12 -1.17 -9.53 1.63
C ALA A 12 0.25 -9.15 2.09
N HIS A 13 0.51 -7.87 2.34
CA HIS A 13 1.82 -7.31 2.66
C HIS A 13 1.81 -6.50 3.96
N ALA A 14 1.16 -7.02 5.00
CA ALA A 14 1.03 -6.35 6.28
C ALA A 14 2.39 -6.07 6.97
N ASP A 15 3.39 -6.90 6.68
CA ASP A 15 4.80 -6.71 7.05
C ASP A 15 5.38 -5.43 6.42
N LEU A 16 5.20 -5.24 5.11
CA LEU A 16 5.68 -4.04 4.41
C LEU A 16 4.99 -2.77 4.92
N VAL A 17 3.70 -2.86 5.31
CA VAL A 17 3.00 -1.74 5.95
C VAL A 17 3.67 -1.36 7.28
N ARG A 18 3.95 -2.35 8.14
CA ARG A 18 4.65 -2.13 9.42
C ARG A 18 6.07 -1.62 9.24
N ASP A 19 6.80 -2.16 8.28
CA ASP A 19 8.18 -1.75 8.01
C ASP A 19 8.25 -0.34 7.41
N ALA A 20 7.33 0.02 6.51
CA ALA A 20 7.20 1.40 6.03
C ALA A 20 6.79 2.37 7.15
N ALA A 21 5.96 1.92 8.10
CA ALA A 21 5.61 2.69 9.28
C ALA A 21 6.85 2.98 10.14
N ARG A 22 7.76 1.99 10.29
CA ARG A 22 9.04 2.10 11.01
C ARG A 22 10.18 2.74 10.18
N ALA A 23 9.87 3.35 9.04
CA ALA A 23 10.83 3.97 8.13
C ALA A 23 11.96 3.01 7.67
N ARG A 24 11.67 1.72 7.56
CA ARG A 24 12.63 0.76 6.98
C ARG A 24 12.90 1.12 5.51
N PRO A 25 14.17 1.19 5.09
CA PRO A 25 14.51 1.45 3.69
C PRO A 25 13.81 0.46 2.76
N LYS A 26 13.39 0.94 1.59
CA LYS A 26 12.75 0.15 0.51
C LYS A 26 11.35 -0.42 0.80
N ALA A 27 10.90 -0.47 2.06
CA ALA A 27 9.58 -1.01 2.41
C ALA A 27 8.43 -0.27 1.71
N TRP A 28 8.48 1.07 1.71
CA TRP A 28 7.49 1.89 1.00
C TRP A 28 7.51 1.63 -0.52
N GLY A 29 8.70 1.59 -1.13
CA GLY A 29 8.82 1.35 -2.57
C GLY A 29 8.26 -0.01 -2.99
N ALA A 30 8.52 -1.05 -2.19
CA ALA A 30 7.96 -2.38 -2.41
C ALA A 30 6.43 -2.39 -2.25
N LEU A 31 5.90 -1.81 -1.16
CA LEU A 31 4.46 -1.72 -0.91
C LEU A 31 3.73 -0.99 -2.05
N ALA A 32 4.27 0.16 -2.47
CA ALA A 32 3.74 0.95 -3.56
C ALA A 32 3.72 0.18 -4.88
N ALA A 33 4.77 -0.59 -5.18
CA ALA A 33 4.81 -1.44 -6.37
C ALA A 33 3.75 -2.56 -6.33
N HIS A 34 3.59 -3.24 -5.18
CA HIS A 34 2.56 -4.26 -5.00
C HIS A 34 1.15 -3.68 -5.19
N GLY A 35 0.88 -2.45 -4.73
CA GLY A 35 -0.39 -1.77 -5.00
C GLY A 35 -0.70 -1.60 -6.48
N ILE A 36 0.32 -1.28 -7.29
CA ILE A 36 0.17 -1.14 -8.74
C ILE A 36 -0.06 -2.50 -9.40
N VAL A 37 0.65 -3.55 -8.97
CA VAL A 37 0.43 -4.92 -9.46
C VAL A 37 -0.99 -5.39 -9.15
N ALA A 38 -1.43 -5.22 -7.90
CA ALA A 38 -2.78 -5.59 -7.45
C ALA A 38 -3.88 -4.85 -8.23
N PHE A 39 -3.66 -3.59 -8.58
CA PHE A 39 -4.57 -2.86 -9.46
C PHE A 39 -4.58 -3.45 -10.88
N ARG A 40 -3.41 -3.72 -11.47
CA ARG A 40 -3.29 -4.25 -12.83
C ARG A 40 -3.97 -5.60 -13.00
N GLU A 41 -3.81 -6.50 -12.03
CA GLU A 41 -4.46 -7.81 -12.01
C GLU A 41 -5.99 -7.70 -12.01
N ARG A 42 -6.54 -6.68 -11.34
CA ARG A 42 -7.99 -6.46 -11.22
C ARG A 42 -8.57 -5.70 -12.42
N ALA A 43 -7.84 -4.69 -12.89
CA ALA A 43 -8.28 -3.79 -13.95
C ALA A 43 -8.01 -4.35 -15.35
N GLY A 44 -7.08 -5.30 -15.49
CA GLY A 44 -6.58 -5.78 -16.77
C GLY A 44 -5.74 -4.74 -17.54
N ARG A 45 -5.38 -3.62 -16.91
CA ARG A 45 -4.65 -2.50 -17.53
C ARG A 45 -3.75 -1.77 -16.53
N PRO A 46 -2.73 -1.00 -16.99
CA PRO A 46 -2.01 -0.09 -16.11
C PRO A 46 -2.92 1.02 -15.54
N PRO A 47 -2.64 1.52 -14.32
CA PRO A 47 -3.33 2.69 -13.80
C PRO A 47 -2.91 3.95 -14.56
N SER A 48 -3.86 4.87 -14.72
CA SER A 48 -3.56 6.26 -15.05
C SER A 48 -2.76 6.92 -13.93
N ASP A 49 -2.22 8.10 -14.19
CA ASP A 49 -1.44 8.84 -13.20
C ASP A 49 -2.28 9.26 -11.99
N ALA A 50 -3.55 9.63 -12.20
CA ALA A 50 -4.50 9.93 -11.13
C ALA A 50 -4.79 8.68 -10.26
N GLU A 51 -5.04 7.54 -10.90
CA GLU A 51 -5.28 6.27 -10.18
C GLU A 51 -4.03 5.80 -9.42
N ARG A 52 -2.83 5.95 -10.00
CA ARG A 52 -1.57 5.66 -9.34
C ARG A 52 -1.41 6.47 -8.06
N ARG A 53 -1.66 7.79 -8.11
CA ARG A 53 -1.62 8.65 -6.92
C ARG A 53 -2.67 8.25 -5.89
N ALA A 54 -3.87 7.86 -6.31
CA ALA A 54 -4.92 7.40 -5.40
C ALA A 54 -4.54 6.07 -4.70
N ILE A 55 -3.95 5.11 -5.42
CA ILE A 55 -3.43 3.86 -4.85
C ILE A 55 -2.37 4.18 -3.78
N TRP A 56 -1.38 5.01 -4.13
CA TRP A 56 -0.32 5.39 -3.18
C TRP A 56 -0.88 6.14 -1.98
N ALA A 57 -1.80 7.07 -2.17
CA ALA A 57 -2.44 7.79 -1.07
C ALA A 57 -3.18 6.82 -0.12
N GLY A 58 -3.91 5.85 -0.66
CA GLY A 58 -4.58 4.82 0.15
C GLY A 58 -3.61 3.95 0.95
N LEU A 59 -2.52 3.50 0.32
CA LEU A 59 -1.48 2.73 1.01
C LEU A 59 -0.78 3.56 2.09
N TRP A 60 -0.49 4.83 1.82
CA TRP A 60 0.17 5.71 2.77
C TRP A 60 -0.69 5.96 4.01
N ARG A 61 -2.01 6.14 3.85
CA ARG A 61 -2.95 6.22 4.99
C ARG A 61 -2.87 4.98 5.88
N ALA A 62 -2.73 3.78 5.30
CA ALA A 62 -2.55 2.56 6.08
C ALA A 62 -1.21 2.54 6.84
N VAL A 63 -0.13 3.05 6.22
CA VAL A 63 1.17 3.24 6.88
C VAL A 63 1.07 4.23 8.03
N GLU A 64 0.38 5.36 7.86
CA GLU A 64 0.15 6.35 8.91
C GLU A 64 -0.67 5.79 10.07
N ALA A 65 -1.75 5.04 9.77
CA ALA A 65 -2.53 4.35 10.79
C ALA A 65 -1.69 3.35 11.60
N ALA A 66 -0.79 2.61 10.94
CA ALA A 66 0.14 1.70 11.59
C ALA A 66 1.21 2.42 12.44
N ARG A 67 1.59 3.66 12.11
CA ARG A 67 2.47 4.48 12.97
C ARG A 67 1.77 4.94 14.25
N GLN A 68 0.49 5.29 14.13
CA GLN A 68 -0.32 5.80 15.24
C GLN A 68 -0.82 4.69 16.18
N SER A 69 -0.78 3.44 15.73
CA SER A 69 -1.09 2.26 16.54
C SER A 69 0.21 1.61 16.99
N PRO A 70 0.89 2.10 18.05
CA PRO A 70 2.02 1.39 18.60
C PRO A 70 1.50 0.04 19.08
N THR A 71 1.83 -1.02 18.34
CA THR A 71 1.65 -2.38 18.81
C THR A 71 2.39 -2.46 20.14
N GLN A 72 1.65 -2.60 21.25
CA GLN A 72 2.24 -2.87 22.54
C GLN A 72 3.11 -4.15 22.43
N PRO A 73 4.24 -4.20 23.14
CA PRO A 73 5.15 -5.34 23.13
C PRO A 73 4.47 -6.64 23.57
#